data_AF-A0A2N6T629-F1
#
_entry.id   AF-A0A2N6T629-F1
#
_cell.length_a   1.000
_cell.length_b   1.000
_cell.length_c   1.000
_cell.angle_alpha   90.00
_cell.angle_beta   90.00
_cell.angle_gamma   90.00
#
_symmetry.space_group_name_H-M   'P 1'
#
loop_
_entity.id
_entity.type
_entity.pdbx_description
1 polymer ?
#
loop_
_entity_poly.entity_id
_entity_poly.type
_entity_poly.pdbx_seq_one_letter_code
_entity_poly.pdbx_strand_id
1 'polypeptide(L)'
;MASHENRPGFAPGHPENDLHDSADYHNKLRPEPHTLEEFADQPDPKVVNARNEASTKQALWFAGGTVAITFLVAGVLALIARMTGGPLCETGEATWLCTNTWRTVWAVVSSIPPVAGILGCAIIMVRKLNRYERWMPWMGVFWLPIVPFAMWWLTITIGILATDSA
;
A
#
# COMPACT_ATOMS: atom_id res chain seq x y z
N MET A 1 18.56 31.07 -0.39
CA MET A 1 19.97 31.48 -0.24
C MET A 1 20.46 31.01 1.12
N ALA A 2 21.03 29.81 1.19
CA ALA A 2 21.73 29.32 2.37
C ALA A 2 23.21 29.22 2.00
N SER A 3 24.05 29.82 2.82
CA SER A 3 25.48 30.01 2.62
C SER A 3 26.25 28.69 2.64
N HIS A 4 26.98 28.41 1.56
CA HIS A 4 28.02 27.38 1.53
C HIS A 4 29.17 27.79 2.46
N GLU A 5 29.23 27.16 3.63
CA GLU A 5 30.38 27.25 4.52
C GLU A 5 31.54 26.44 3.92
N ASN A 6 32.60 27.16 3.56
CA ASN A 6 33.78 26.64 2.89
C ASN A 6 34.74 26.01 3.92
N ARG A 7 34.67 24.68 4.09
CA ARG A 7 35.65 23.93 4.90
C ARG A 7 36.92 23.64 4.07
N PRO A 8 38.11 24.08 4.51
CA PRO A 8 39.34 23.85 3.77
C PRO A 8 39.78 22.39 3.98
N GLY A 9 39.55 21.55 2.97
CA GLY A 9 39.98 20.14 2.99
C GLY A 9 39.15 19.18 2.15
N PHE A 10 38.00 19.59 1.60
CA PHE A 10 37.23 18.76 0.68
C PHE A 10 37.44 19.27 -0.74
N ALA A 11 38.10 18.47 -1.59
CA ALA A 11 38.06 18.69 -3.04
C ALA A 11 36.59 18.82 -3.49
N PRO A 12 36.27 19.51 -4.60
CA PRO A 12 34.94 19.44 -5.19
C PRO A 12 34.56 17.96 -5.25
N GLY A 13 33.46 17.58 -4.60
CA GLY A 13 33.00 16.21 -4.57
C GLY A 13 32.97 15.70 -6.01
N HIS A 14 33.81 14.73 -6.30
CA HIS A 14 33.87 14.11 -7.60
C HIS A 14 32.45 13.57 -7.88
N PRO A 15 31.84 13.76 -9.07
CA PRO A 15 30.40 13.49 -9.28
C PRO A 15 29.99 12.04 -8.97
N GLU A 16 30.94 11.11 -8.93
CA GLU A 16 30.75 9.74 -8.45
C GLU A 16 30.55 9.62 -6.92
N ASN A 17 30.92 10.63 -6.14
CA ASN A 17 30.73 10.72 -4.69
C ASN A 17 29.44 11.45 -4.30
N ASP A 18 28.68 11.96 -5.28
CA ASP A 18 27.35 12.56 -5.08
C ASP A 18 26.25 11.49 -4.94
N LEU A 19 26.64 10.22 -4.78
CA LEU A 19 25.75 9.08 -4.52
C LEU A 19 25.15 9.11 -3.09
N HIS A 20 25.60 10.03 -2.24
CA HIS A 20 25.17 10.14 -0.85
C HIS A 20 23.84 10.90 -0.65
N ASP A 21 23.39 11.70 -1.62
CA ASP A 21 22.18 12.54 -1.46
C ASP A 21 20.87 11.71 -1.44
N SER A 22 20.97 10.43 -1.82
CA SER A 22 19.92 9.42 -1.70
C SER A 22 20.38 8.16 -0.96
N ALA A 23 21.38 8.27 -0.08
CA ALA A 23 21.83 7.14 0.72
C ALA A 23 20.61 6.50 1.42
N ASP A 24 20.28 5.29 0.98
CA ASP A 24 19.17 4.48 1.48
C ASP A 24 19.52 3.96 2.89
N TYR A 25 19.73 4.86 3.85
CA TYR A 25 20.09 4.56 5.25
C TYR A 25 19.10 3.60 5.93
N HIS A 26 17.89 3.48 5.38
CA HIS A 26 16.80 2.67 5.91
C HIS A 26 16.63 1.33 5.21
N ASN A 27 17.43 1.03 4.19
CA ASN A 27 17.38 -0.25 3.51
C ASN A 27 18.17 -1.31 4.28
N LYS A 28 17.74 -2.57 4.18
CA LYS A 28 18.50 -3.69 4.71
C LYS A 28 19.84 -3.74 3.96
N LEU A 29 20.95 -3.71 4.69
CA LEU A 29 22.27 -3.82 4.06
C LEU A 29 22.44 -5.22 3.45
N ARG A 30 23.01 -5.24 2.25
CA ARG A 30 23.52 -6.48 1.66
C ARG A 30 24.75 -6.93 2.47
N PRO A 31 25.01 -8.25 2.60
CA PRO A 31 26.27 -8.72 3.13
C PRO A 31 27.46 -8.06 2.42
N GLU A 32 28.51 -7.74 3.18
CA GLU A 32 29.73 -7.18 2.62
C GLU A 32 30.47 -8.26 1.82
N PRO A 33 31.00 -7.93 0.63
CA PRO A 33 31.74 -8.87 -0.18
C PRO A 33 33.05 -9.26 0.54
N HIS A 34 33.36 -10.55 0.57
CA HIS A 34 34.58 -11.08 1.18
C HIS A 34 35.66 -11.45 0.16
N THR A 35 35.32 -11.46 -1.14
CA THR A 35 36.24 -11.81 -2.25
C THR A 35 36.17 -10.80 -3.39
N LEU A 36 37.23 -10.73 -4.22
CA LEU A 36 37.29 -9.83 -5.38
C LEU A 36 36.24 -10.19 -6.45
N GLU A 37 35.96 -11.48 -6.63
CA GLU A 37 34.92 -11.96 -7.56
C GLU A 37 33.53 -11.52 -7.08
N GLU A 38 33.23 -11.70 -5.79
CA GLU A 38 31.97 -11.22 -5.19
C GLU A 38 31.82 -9.71 -5.28
N PHE A 39 32.92 -8.96 -5.20
CA PHE A 39 32.90 -7.52 -5.42
C PHE A 39 32.56 -7.15 -6.87
N ALA A 40 33.09 -7.91 -7.85
CA ALA A 40 32.81 -7.70 -9.26
C ALA A 40 31.37 -8.07 -9.65
N ASP A 41 30.76 -9.04 -8.95
CA ASP A 41 29.38 -9.48 -9.15
C ASP A 41 28.32 -8.57 -8.51
N GLN A 42 28.73 -7.47 -7.87
CA GLN A 42 27.78 -6.54 -7.28
C GLN A 42 26.90 -5.87 -8.36
N PRO A 43 25.58 -5.76 -8.12
CA PRO A 43 24.70 -5.11 -9.06
C PRO A 43 25.01 -3.61 -9.14
N ASP A 44 24.96 -3.09 -10.36
CA ASP A 44 25.18 -1.67 -10.66
C ASP A 44 24.31 -0.75 -9.75
N PRO A 45 24.91 0.21 -9.02
CA PRO A 45 24.18 1.14 -8.15
C PRO A 45 23.07 1.92 -8.87
N LYS A 46 23.22 2.24 -10.17
CA LYS A 46 22.19 2.94 -10.93
C LYS A 46 20.92 2.10 -11.10
N VAL A 47 21.09 0.79 -11.35
CA VAL A 47 19.98 -0.15 -11.49
C VAL A 47 19.27 -0.35 -10.16
N VAL A 48 20.01 -0.36 -9.04
CA VAL A 48 19.43 -0.43 -7.70
C VAL A 48 18.59 0.81 -7.38
N ASN A 49 19.11 2.01 -7.66
CA ASN A 49 18.38 3.25 -7.39
C ASN A 49 17.08 3.35 -8.19
N ALA A 50 17.11 3.02 -9.48
CA ALA A 50 15.91 2.99 -10.33
C ALA A 50 14.83 2.04 -9.79
N ARG A 51 15.23 0.87 -9.25
CA ARG A 51 14.30 -0.08 -8.61
C ARG A 51 13.72 0.48 -7.31
N ASN A 52 14.49 1.22 -6.53
CA ASN A 52 14.05 1.82 -5.27
C ASN A 52 13.05 2.96 -5.49
N GLU A 53 13.27 3.80 -6.50
CA GLU A 53 12.31 4.81 -6.92
C GLU A 53 10.98 4.16 -7.38
N ALA A 54 11.08 3.13 -8.22
CA ALA A 54 9.92 2.37 -8.69
C ALA A 54 9.15 1.72 -7.54
N SER A 55 9.83 1.13 -6.55
CA SER A 55 9.21 0.52 -5.36
C SER A 55 8.32 1.51 -4.59
N THR A 56 8.72 2.78 -4.55
CA THR A 56 7.99 3.83 -3.82
C THR A 56 6.73 4.24 -4.56
N LYS A 57 6.85 4.44 -5.88
CA LYS A 57 5.68 4.69 -6.74
C LYS A 57 4.70 3.52 -6.65
N GLN A 58 5.20 2.29 -6.69
CA GLN A 58 4.38 1.07 -6.53
C GLN A 58 3.63 1.05 -5.20
N ALA A 59 4.26 1.43 -4.09
CA ALA A 59 3.60 1.46 -2.78
C ALA A 59 2.42 2.46 -2.77
N LEU A 60 2.60 3.64 -3.34
CA LEU A 60 1.53 4.66 -3.43
C LEU A 60 0.38 4.20 -4.34
N TRP A 61 0.71 3.63 -5.50
CA TRP A 61 -0.30 3.06 -6.41
C TRP A 61 -1.05 1.89 -5.78
N PHE A 62 -0.38 1.06 -5.00
CA PHE A 62 -1.01 -0.05 -4.27
C PHE A 62 -2.00 0.47 -3.22
N ALA A 63 -1.64 1.51 -2.46
CA ALA A 63 -2.52 2.14 -1.48
C ALA A 63 -3.80 2.67 -2.15
N GLY A 64 -3.63 3.52 -3.17
CA GLY A 64 -4.75 4.11 -3.91
C GLY A 64 -5.60 3.05 -4.62
N GLY A 65 -4.95 2.05 -5.23
CA GLY A 65 -5.61 0.93 -5.89
C GLY A 65 -6.46 0.10 -4.94
N THR A 66 -5.97 -0.20 -3.74
CA THR A 66 -6.73 -0.97 -2.73
C THR A 66 -8.01 -0.24 -2.33
N VAL A 67 -7.92 1.07 -2.08
CA VAL A 67 -9.07 1.90 -1.72
C VAL A 67 -10.05 1.99 -2.90
N ALA A 68 -9.55 2.28 -4.11
CA ALA A 68 -10.36 2.39 -5.31
C ALA A 68 -11.10 1.09 -5.64
N ILE A 69 -10.43 -0.07 -5.56
CA ILE A 69 -11.04 -1.39 -5.80
C ILE A 69 -12.13 -1.66 -4.76
N THR A 70 -11.89 -1.35 -3.48
CA THR A 70 -12.91 -1.52 -2.43
C THR A 70 -14.18 -0.73 -2.77
N PHE A 71 -14.04 0.57 -3.09
CA PHE A 71 -15.18 1.40 -3.46
C PHE A 71 -15.85 0.95 -4.77
N LEU A 72 -15.08 0.50 -5.75
CA LEU A 72 -15.61 -0.03 -7.01
C LEU A 72 -16.49 -1.25 -6.75
N VAL A 73 -15.99 -2.24 -6.01
CA VAL A 73 -16.73 -3.46 -5.66
C VAL A 73 -18.00 -3.11 -4.87
N ALA A 74 -17.86 -2.27 -3.84
CA ALA A 74 -18.98 -1.84 -3.03
C ALA A 74 -20.05 -1.08 -3.82
N GLY A 75 -19.63 -0.19 -4.73
CA GLY A 75 -20.51 0.60 -5.59
C GLY A 75 -21.25 -0.27 -6.61
N VAL A 76 -20.55 -1.22 -7.24
CA VAL A 76 -21.16 -2.18 -8.17
C VAL A 76 -22.21 -3.04 -7.45
N LEU A 77 -21.90 -3.56 -6.27
CA LEU A 77 -22.85 -4.35 -5.48
C LEU A 77 -24.06 -3.52 -5.04
N ALA A 78 -23.85 -2.28 -4.60
CA ALA A 78 -24.93 -1.38 -4.23
C ALA A 78 -25.84 -1.04 -5.43
N LEU A 79 -25.26 -0.86 -6.63
CA LEU A 79 -26.03 -0.63 -7.84
C LEU A 79 -26.87 -1.85 -8.21
N ILE A 80 -26.30 -3.05 -8.15
CA ILE A 80 -27.05 -4.30 -8.41
C ILE A 80 -28.20 -4.44 -7.42
N ALA A 81 -27.93 -4.25 -6.11
CA ALA A 81 -28.97 -4.29 -5.08
C ALA A 81 -30.10 -3.29 -5.34
N ARG A 82 -29.76 -2.07 -5.79
CA ARG A 82 -30.74 -1.04 -6.14
C ARG A 82 -31.59 -1.41 -7.34
N MET A 83 -31.01 -2.04 -8.35
CA MET A 83 -31.71 -2.50 -9.56
C MET A 83 -32.63 -3.68 -9.28
N THR A 84 -32.27 -4.57 -8.36
CA THR A 84 -33.15 -5.70 -7.97
C THR A 84 -34.37 -5.26 -7.15
N GLY A 85 -34.30 -4.10 -6.51
CA GLY A 85 -35.36 -3.62 -5.62
C GLY A 85 -35.53 -4.50 -4.37
N GLY A 86 -36.56 -4.22 -3.58
CA GLY A 86 -36.88 -5.03 -2.39
C GLY A 86 -37.65 -4.26 -1.32
N PRO A 87 -38.23 -4.98 -0.35
CA PRO A 87 -39.16 -4.42 0.63
C PRO A 87 -38.56 -3.30 1.47
N LEU A 88 -37.25 -3.33 1.78
CA LEU A 88 -36.60 -2.27 2.58
C LEU A 88 -36.53 -0.92 1.85
N CYS A 89 -36.52 -0.94 0.51
CA CYS A 89 -36.53 0.26 -0.30
C CYS A 89 -37.95 0.84 -0.46
N GLU A 90 -38.97 -0.01 -0.43
CA GLU A 90 -40.38 0.40 -0.50
C GLU A 90 -40.89 0.96 0.84
N THR A 91 -40.41 0.42 1.96
CA THR A 91 -40.73 0.93 3.31
C THR A 91 -39.96 2.19 3.68
N GLY A 92 -39.00 2.61 2.86
CA GLY A 92 -38.15 3.79 3.10
C GLY A 92 -37.06 3.57 4.16
N GLU A 93 -36.87 2.34 4.64
CA GLU A 93 -35.86 1.99 5.66
C GLU A 93 -34.43 1.96 5.10
N ALA A 94 -34.25 1.69 3.80
CA ALA A 94 -32.95 1.74 3.15
C ALA A 94 -33.06 2.27 1.72
N THR A 95 -32.13 3.15 1.32
CA THR A 95 -32.16 3.78 -0.02
C THR A 95 -31.42 2.99 -1.10
N TRP A 96 -30.46 2.14 -0.72
CA TRP A 96 -29.60 1.40 -1.68
C TRP A 96 -29.61 -0.11 -1.47
N LEU A 97 -29.59 -0.60 -0.23
CA LEU A 97 -29.57 -2.02 0.10
C LEU A 97 -31.00 -2.51 0.40
N CYS A 98 -31.70 -2.96 -0.63
CA CYS A 98 -33.15 -3.17 -0.59
C CYS A 98 -33.62 -4.49 0.06
N THR A 99 -32.71 -5.40 0.45
CA THR A 99 -33.03 -6.65 1.17
C THR A 99 -31.95 -6.99 2.21
N ASN A 100 -32.29 -7.77 3.25
CA ASN A 100 -31.33 -8.29 4.24
C ASN A 100 -30.26 -9.19 3.60
N THR A 101 -30.64 -9.99 2.60
CA THR A 101 -29.68 -10.79 1.83
C THR A 101 -28.66 -9.90 1.13
N TRP A 102 -29.10 -8.81 0.49
CA TRP A 102 -28.19 -7.87 -0.16
C TRP A 102 -27.29 -7.13 0.82
N ARG A 103 -27.78 -6.79 2.02
CA ARG A 103 -26.95 -6.22 3.09
C ARG A 103 -25.83 -7.19 3.51
N THR A 104 -26.16 -8.46 3.73
CA THR A 104 -25.20 -9.50 4.10
C THR A 104 -24.17 -9.72 2.99
N VAL A 105 -24.63 -9.91 1.74
CA VAL A 105 -23.73 -10.10 0.58
C VAL A 105 -22.83 -8.88 0.37
N TRP A 106 -23.39 -7.68 0.46
CA TRP A 106 -22.63 -6.45 0.34
C TRP A 106 -21.55 -6.34 1.41
N ALA A 107 -21.89 -6.60 2.68
CA ALA A 107 -20.95 -6.54 3.79
C ALA A 107 -19.82 -7.58 3.64
N VAL A 108 -20.13 -8.81 3.25
CA VAL A 108 -19.13 -9.88 3.09
C VAL A 108 -18.23 -9.63 1.88
N VAL A 109 -18.81 -9.40 0.71
CA VAL A 109 -18.04 -9.31 -0.55
C VAL A 109 -17.22 -8.02 -0.62
N SER A 110 -17.77 -6.89 -0.16
CA SER A 110 -17.02 -5.62 -0.14
C SER A 110 -15.89 -5.60 0.90
N SER A 111 -15.88 -6.51 1.87
CA SER A 111 -14.81 -6.66 2.86
C SER A 111 -13.60 -7.45 2.35
N ILE A 112 -13.74 -8.18 1.23
CA ILE A 112 -12.64 -8.96 0.67
C ILE A 112 -11.48 -8.07 0.20
N PRO A 113 -11.69 -7.00 -0.60
CA PRO A 113 -10.61 -6.13 -1.06
C PRO A 113 -9.74 -5.51 0.04
N PRO A 114 -10.27 -4.89 1.12
CA PRO A 114 -9.43 -4.30 2.17
C PRO A 114 -8.61 -5.35 2.93
N VAL A 115 -9.18 -6.53 3.21
CA VAL A 115 -8.47 -7.64 3.86
C VAL A 115 -7.36 -8.18 2.94
N ALA A 116 -7.67 -8.39 1.66
CA ALA A 116 -6.68 -8.79 0.67
C ALA A 116 -5.58 -7.73 0.49
N GLY A 117 -5.93 -6.45 0.60
CA GLY A 117 -4.98 -5.33 0.57
C GLY A 117 -3.96 -5.37 1.71
N ILE A 118 -4.41 -5.64 2.95
CA ILE A 118 -3.52 -5.83 4.11
C ILE A 118 -2.56 -7.00 3.85
N LEU A 119 -3.09 -8.17 3.49
CA LEU A 119 -2.28 -9.37 3.27
C LEU A 119 -1.29 -9.19 2.11
N GLY A 120 -1.76 -8.61 1.00
CA GLY A 120 -0.94 -8.30 -0.17
C GLY A 120 0.18 -7.33 0.17
N CYS A 121 -0.11 -6.26 0.93
CA CYS A 121 0.90 -5.29 1.37
C CYS A 121 1.97 -5.95 2.24
N ALA A 122 1.57 -6.78 3.21
CA ALA A 122 2.49 -7.52 4.08
C ALA A 122 3.41 -8.46 3.27
N ILE A 123 2.84 -9.23 2.34
CA ILE A 123 3.60 -10.15 1.47
C ILE A 123 4.58 -9.38 0.60
N ILE A 124 4.16 -8.30 -0.06
CA ILE A 124 5.03 -7.51 -0.95
C ILE A 124 6.15 -6.88 -0.13
N MET A 125 5.85 -6.32 1.03
CA MET A 125 6.84 -5.72 1.92
C MET A 125 7.94 -6.72 2.31
N VAL A 126 7.58 -7.93 2.72
CA VAL A 126 8.56 -9.00 3.04
C VAL A 126 9.39 -9.38 1.80
N ARG A 127 8.76 -9.47 0.63
CA ARG A 127 9.47 -9.75 -0.63
C ARG A 127 10.47 -8.65 -0.99
N LYS A 128 10.12 -7.37 -0.76
CA LYS A 128 11.01 -6.22 -0.99
C LYS A 128 12.18 -6.23 -0.01
N LEU A 129 11.90 -6.50 1.27
CA LEU A 129 12.93 -6.63 2.31
C LEU A 129 13.94 -7.74 1.97
N ASN A 130 13.48 -8.91 1.52
CA ASN A 130 14.34 -10.02 1.13
C ASN A 130 15.09 -9.78 -0.19
N ARG A 131 14.64 -8.82 -1.01
CA ARG A 131 15.32 -8.40 -2.25
C ARG A 131 16.28 -7.23 -2.05
N TYR A 132 16.44 -6.74 -0.82
CA TYR A 132 17.25 -5.55 -0.51
C TYR A 132 16.78 -4.32 -1.31
N GLU A 133 15.47 -4.22 -1.57
CA GLU A 133 14.83 -3.04 -2.19
C GLU A 133 14.21 -2.16 -1.11
N ARG A 134 13.99 -0.88 -1.43
CA ARG A 134 13.39 0.09 -0.49
C ARG A 134 12.03 -0.37 0.03
N TRP A 135 12.00 -0.84 1.28
CA TRP A 135 10.84 -1.45 1.94
C TRP A 135 10.07 -0.48 2.84
N MET A 136 10.72 0.57 3.35
CA MET A 136 10.11 1.52 4.29
C MET A 136 8.83 2.21 3.76
N PRO A 137 8.75 2.62 2.49
CA PRO A 137 7.51 3.17 1.93
C PRO A 137 6.33 2.20 2.02
N TRP A 138 6.57 0.89 1.89
CA TRP A 138 5.54 -0.14 2.05
C TRP A 138 5.05 -0.23 3.49
N MET A 139 5.95 -0.10 4.46
CA MET A 139 5.56 -0.06 5.88
C MET A 139 4.73 1.19 6.20
N GLY A 140 5.10 2.35 5.64
CA GLY A 140 4.32 3.57 5.78
C GLY A 140 2.92 3.44 5.18
N VAL A 141 2.81 2.88 3.97
CA VAL A 141 1.52 2.60 3.30
C VAL A 141 0.68 1.56 4.05
N PHE A 142 1.31 0.55 4.65
CA PHE A 142 0.61 -0.43 5.46
C PHE A 142 -0.09 0.23 6.66
N TRP A 143 0.66 1.02 7.44
CA TRP A 143 0.17 1.57 8.70
C TRP A 143 -0.67 2.85 8.58
N LEU A 144 -0.34 3.75 7.64
CA LEU A 144 -0.99 5.06 7.57
C LEU A 144 -2.33 5.01 6.81
N PRO A 145 -2.39 4.53 5.56
CA PRO A 145 -3.67 4.44 4.84
C PRO A 145 -4.34 3.06 4.93
N ILE A 146 -3.64 1.94 4.74
CA ILE A 146 -4.31 0.64 4.49
C ILE A 146 -4.98 0.09 5.75
N VAL A 147 -4.25 -0.03 6.86
CA VAL A 147 -4.82 -0.57 8.11
C VAL A 147 -5.97 0.29 8.63
N PRO A 148 -5.86 1.63 8.75
CA PRO A 148 -6.97 2.47 9.20
C PRO A 148 -8.17 2.42 8.27
N PHE A 149 -7.96 2.39 6.95
CA PHE A 149 -9.04 2.24 5.98
C PHE A 149 -9.77 0.90 6.15
N ALA A 150 -9.03 -0.20 6.26
CA ALA A 150 -9.61 -1.52 6.46
C ALA A 150 -10.35 -1.63 7.79
N MET A 151 -9.81 -1.06 8.87
CA MET A 151 -10.49 -1.00 10.17
C MET A 151 -11.81 -0.23 10.08
N TRP A 152 -11.79 0.94 9.47
CA TRP A 152 -12.99 1.75 9.25
C TRP A 152 -14.03 0.99 8.43
N TRP A 153 -13.62 0.38 7.32
CA TRP A 153 -14.50 -0.39 6.44
C TRP A 153 -15.12 -1.60 7.15
N LEU A 154 -14.31 -2.37 7.88
CA LEU A 154 -14.78 -3.52 8.64
C LEU A 154 -15.72 -3.12 9.77
N THR A 155 -15.50 -1.97 10.41
CA THR A 155 -16.42 -1.45 11.43
C THR A 155 -17.82 -1.23 10.84
N ILE A 156 -17.90 -0.64 9.64
CA ILE A 156 -19.19 -0.42 8.96
C ILE A 156 -19.85 -1.74 8.59
N THR A 157 -19.12 -2.64 7.92
CA THR A 157 -19.68 -3.90 7.40
C THR A 157 -20.08 -4.86 8.51
N ILE A 158 -19.28 -4.97 9.59
CA ILE A 158 -19.65 -5.73 10.79
C ILE A 158 -20.88 -5.11 11.46
N GLY A 159 -20.98 -3.78 11.51
CA GLY A 159 -22.17 -3.09 12.04
C GLY A 159 -23.45 -3.50 11.31
N ILE A 160 -23.41 -3.54 9.97
CA ILE A 160 -24.54 -4.01 9.15
C ILE A 160 -24.89 -5.47 9.46
N LEU A 161 -23.89 -6.34 9.57
CA LEU A 161 -24.11 -7.75 9.88
C LEU A 161 -24.68 -7.95 11.29
N ALA A 162 -24.22 -7.18 12.27
CA ALA A 162 -24.71 -7.25 13.63
C ALA A 162 -26.19 -6.86 13.70
N THR A 163 -26.59 -5.78 13.01
CA THR A 163 -28.00 -5.34 12.98
C THR A 163 -28.92 -6.31 12.27
N ASP A 164 -28.44 -7.02 11.25
CA ASP A 164 -29.27 -7.98 10.51
C ASP A 164 -29.38 -9.35 11.23
N SER A 165 -28.51 -9.62 12.22
CA SER A 165 -28.50 -10.86 13.01
C SER A 165 -29.25 -10.78 14.35
N ALA A 166 -29.63 -9.57 14.78
CA ALA A 166 -30.35 -9.29 16.02
C ALA A 166 -31.87 -9.28 15.82
#